data_AF-R7YZU7-F1
#
_entry.id   AF-R7YZU7-F1
#
_cell.length_a   1.000
_cell.length_b   1.000
_cell.length_c   1.000
_cell.angle_alpha   90.00
_cell.angle_beta   90.00
_cell.angle_gamma   90.00
#
_symmetry.space_group_name_H-M   'P 1'
#
loop_
_entity.id
_entity.type
_entity.pdbx_description
1 polymer ?
#
loop_
_entity_poly.entity_id
_entity_poly.type
_entity_poly.pdbx_seq_one_letter_code
_entity_poly.pdbx_strand_id
1 'polypeptide(L)'
;MMPQGHVFSHQHQYPPADWPNHHQQHNHHAAQQHAQAQAAAAAAAAAQQQHYNRIAANNNSSIPGANAGMSIGDHAPTMAPADQGVSEDNRRVLEWIAQLLRPETRETALLELSKKREQVPELALILWHSFGVMTSLLQEIISVYPLLAPAQLTAAASNRVCNALALLQCVASHTETRSLFLSAHIPLFLYPFLNTTSKSRPFEYLRLTSLGVIGALVKNDSSDVINFLLTTEIIPLCLRIMETGSELSKTVAIFIVQKILLDDLGLAYICQTYERFYAVGTVLSNMVNQLVEQQTVRLLKHVVRLSDNARAREALRQCLPEPLRDATFSSVLRDDAATKRCLAQLLINLSDNVVDTNSQAMIHHGP
;
A
#
# COMPACT_ATOMS: atom_id res chain seq x y z
N MET A 1 17.04 -77.75 52.94
CA MET A 1 15.98 -77.99 53.93
C MET A 1 14.76 -77.17 53.53
N MET A 2 13.69 -77.83 53.07
CA MET A 2 12.30 -77.31 53.15
C MET A 2 11.68 -77.93 54.42
N PRO A 3 10.75 -77.26 55.15
CA PRO A 3 9.30 -77.26 54.85
C PRO A 3 8.63 -75.87 55.11
N GLN A 4 7.54 -75.42 54.48
CA GLN A 4 6.12 -75.84 54.36
C GLN A 4 5.16 -75.35 55.50
N GLY A 5 4.11 -74.59 55.11
CA GLY A 5 2.76 -74.46 55.74
C GLY A 5 2.59 -73.57 56.98
N HIS A 6 1.44 -72.97 57.36
CA HIS A 6 0.08 -72.80 56.82
C HIS A 6 -0.69 -71.75 57.69
N VAL A 7 -1.56 -70.91 57.07
CA VAL A 7 -2.99 -70.56 57.39
C VAL A 7 -3.42 -70.06 58.80
N PHE A 8 -4.01 -68.83 58.93
CA PHE A 8 -5.46 -68.55 59.13
C PHE A 8 -5.82 -67.05 59.35
N SER A 9 -7.09 -66.77 59.00
CA SER A 9 -7.90 -65.54 58.89
C SER A 9 -7.90 -64.49 60.03
N HIS A 10 -8.19 -63.24 59.67
CA HIS A 10 -9.42 -62.57 60.13
C HIS A 10 -9.89 -61.46 59.15
N GLN A 11 -11.14 -61.62 58.74
CA GLN A 11 -12.00 -60.74 57.96
C GLN A 11 -12.37 -59.49 58.77
N HIS A 12 -12.28 -58.29 58.19
CA HIS A 12 -13.13 -57.12 58.48
C HIS A 12 -13.17 -56.22 57.23
N GLN A 13 -14.36 -55.76 56.89
CA GLN A 13 -14.77 -55.19 55.61
C GLN A 13 -15.44 -53.84 55.86
N TYR A 14 -14.99 -52.75 55.23
CA TYR A 14 -15.70 -51.45 55.01
C TYR A 14 -14.86 -50.56 54.04
N PRO A 15 -15.45 -49.54 53.37
CA PRO A 15 -15.45 -49.35 51.90
C PRO A 15 -14.39 -48.35 51.37
N PRO A 16 -14.20 -48.18 50.04
CA PRO A 16 -13.14 -47.35 49.49
C PRO A 16 -13.50 -45.85 49.54
N ALA A 17 -12.54 -45.03 49.94
CA ALA A 17 -12.62 -43.57 49.88
C ALA A 17 -12.06 -43.07 48.55
N ASP A 18 -12.92 -42.45 47.74
CA ASP A 18 -12.59 -41.74 46.51
C ASP A 18 -11.72 -40.51 46.78
N TRP A 19 -10.55 -40.45 46.15
CA TRP A 19 -9.76 -39.22 45.98
C TRP A 19 -10.05 -38.65 44.58
N PRO A 20 -10.59 -37.43 44.42
CA PRO A 20 -10.82 -36.87 43.10
C PRO A 20 -9.53 -36.32 42.47
N ASN A 21 -9.38 -36.61 41.18
CA ASN A 21 -8.40 -36.11 40.23
C ASN A 21 -8.09 -34.60 40.34
N HIS A 22 -6.96 -34.23 40.95
CA HIS A 22 -6.45 -32.85 40.92
C HIS A 22 -5.49 -32.54 39.74
N HIS A 23 -5.10 -33.55 38.94
CA HIS A 23 -4.18 -33.36 37.80
C HIS A 23 -4.86 -33.04 36.46
N GLN A 24 -6.18 -33.26 36.34
CA GLN A 24 -6.89 -33.10 35.06
C GLN A 24 -7.38 -31.66 34.81
N GLN A 25 -7.50 -30.85 35.86
CA GLN A 25 -8.07 -29.50 35.77
C GLN A 25 -7.05 -28.45 35.27
N HIS A 26 -5.76 -28.64 35.55
CA HIS A 26 -4.70 -27.74 35.08
C HIS A 26 -4.42 -27.88 33.57
N ASN A 27 -4.51 -29.11 33.04
CA ASN A 27 -4.30 -29.36 31.61
C ASN A 27 -5.43 -28.79 30.74
N HIS A 28 -6.66 -28.72 31.25
CA HIS A 28 -7.78 -28.11 30.53
C HIS A 28 -7.68 -26.58 30.46
N HIS A 29 -7.22 -25.89 31.50
CA HIS A 29 -7.04 -24.43 31.45
C HIS A 29 -5.92 -24.01 30.47
N ALA A 30 -4.80 -24.74 30.44
CA ALA A 30 -3.72 -24.46 29.49
C ALA A 30 -4.13 -24.72 28.02
N ALA A 31 -4.86 -25.81 27.77
CA ALA A 31 -5.38 -26.12 26.43
C ALA A 31 -6.40 -25.08 25.94
N GLN A 32 -7.25 -24.58 26.85
CA GLN A 32 -8.26 -23.58 26.53
C GLN A 32 -7.63 -22.21 26.24
N GLN A 33 -6.60 -21.78 26.98
CA GLN A 33 -5.82 -20.58 26.66
C GLN A 33 -5.10 -20.69 25.32
N HIS A 34 -4.51 -21.86 25.00
CA HIS A 34 -3.83 -22.06 23.72
C HIS A 34 -4.81 -22.01 22.53
N ALA A 35 -5.99 -22.62 22.67
CA ALA A 35 -7.04 -22.58 21.66
C ALA A 35 -7.58 -21.15 21.45
N GLN A 36 -7.75 -20.37 22.52
CA GLN A 36 -8.19 -18.97 22.43
C GLN A 36 -7.12 -18.09 21.76
N ALA A 37 -5.84 -18.30 22.05
CA ALA A 37 -4.74 -17.59 21.39
C ALA A 37 -4.65 -17.93 19.88
N GLN A 38 -4.84 -19.20 19.51
CA GLN A 38 -4.90 -19.62 18.10
C GLN A 38 -6.13 -19.07 17.37
N ALA A 39 -7.29 -19.03 18.02
CA ALA A 39 -8.51 -18.44 17.45
C ALA A 39 -8.37 -16.92 17.26
N ALA A 40 -7.78 -16.21 18.22
CA ALA A 40 -7.47 -14.78 18.11
C ALA A 40 -6.45 -14.50 16.99
N ALA A 41 -5.42 -15.34 16.86
CA ALA A 41 -4.44 -15.23 15.77
C ALA A 41 -5.07 -15.51 14.39
N ALA A 42 -5.98 -16.48 14.29
CA ALA A 42 -6.73 -16.76 13.08
C ALA A 42 -7.69 -15.62 12.70
N ALA A 43 -8.40 -15.04 13.68
CA ALA A 43 -9.25 -13.88 13.47
C ALA A 43 -8.45 -12.63 13.05
N ALA A 44 -7.28 -12.40 13.65
CA ALA A 44 -6.37 -11.34 13.25
C ALA A 44 -5.82 -11.58 11.83
N ALA A 45 -5.52 -12.83 11.46
CA ALA A 45 -5.10 -13.18 10.09
C ALA A 45 -6.23 -12.99 9.07
N ALA A 46 -7.49 -13.25 9.43
CA ALA A 46 -8.65 -13.01 8.58
C ALA A 46 -8.93 -11.51 8.40
N ALA A 47 -8.86 -10.72 9.48
CA ALA A 47 -8.95 -9.26 9.41
C ALA A 47 -7.82 -8.65 8.56
N GLN A 48 -6.61 -9.21 8.68
CA GLN A 48 -5.48 -8.84 7.85
C GLN A 48 -5.75 -9.11 6.36
N GLN A 49 -6.36 -10.25 6.00
CA GLN A 49 -6.76 -10.55 4.61
C GLN A 49 -7.83 -9.59 4.08
N GLN A 50 -8.82 -9.22 4.90
CA GLN A 50 -9.82 -8.23 4.48
C GLN A 50 -9.21 -6.84 4.28
N HIS A 51 -8.29 -6.42 5.16
CA HIS A 51 -7.58 -5.15 4.98
C HIS A 51 -6.63 -5.19 3.77
N TYR A 52 -5.93 -6.31 3.57
CA TYR A 52 -5.09 -6.59 2.40
C TYR A 52 -5.87 -6.42 1.10
N ASN A 53 -7.10 -6.95 1.03
CA ASN A 53 -7.98 -6.80 -0.13
C ASN A 53 -8.57 -5.39 -0.28
N ARG A 54 -8.86 -4.66 0.81
CA ARG A 54 -9.38 -3.28 0.74
C ARG A 54 -8.34 -2.27 0.26
N ILE A 55 -7.08 -2.41 0.67
CA ILE A 55 -5.98 -1.55 0.16
C ILE A 55 -5.87 -1.71 -1.37
N ALA A 56 -6.00 -2.93 -1.89
CA ALA A 56 -5.98 -3.19 -3.32
C ALA A 56 -7.18 -2.61 -4.07
N ALA A 57 -8.40 -2.72 -3.51
CA ALA A 57 -9.62 -2.21 -4.13
C ALA A 57 -9.62 -0.67 -4.28
N ASN A 58 -9.06 0.06 -3.31
CA ASN A 58 -9.08 1.53 -3.31
C ASN A 58 -8.05 2.17 -4.27
N ASN A 59 -7.03 1.41 -4.66
CA ASN A 59 -6.03 1.84 -5.63
C ASN A 59 -6.41 1.53 -7.08
N ASN A 60 -7.38 0.62 -7.31
CA ASN A 60 -7.81 0.21 -8.65
C ASN A 60 -9.09 0.91 -9.16
N SER A 61 -9.69 1.80 -8.36
CA SER A 61 -10.91 2.52 -8.74
C SER A 61 -10.62 3.72 -9.65
N SER A 62 -10.84 3.51 -10.96
CA SER A 62 -11.03 4.55 -11.97
C SER A 62 -12.44 5.14 -11.90
N ILE A 63 -12.52 6.47 -11.82
CA ILE A 63 -13.75 7.26 -11.85
C ILE A 63 -14.25 7.38 -13.30
N PRO A 64 -15.57 7.19 -13.56
CA PRO A 64 -16.23 7.89 -14.64
C PRO A 64 -17.26 8.91 -14.09
N GLY A 65 -17.08 10.16 -14.48
CA GLY A 65 -18.16 11.06 -14.92
C GLY A 65 -19.11 11.64 -13.87
N ALA A 66 -18.88 12.90 -13.53
CA ALA A 66 -19.86 13.78 -12.89
C ALA A 66 -21.05 14.09 -13.82
N ASN A 67 -22.25 14.26 -13.27
CA ASN A 67 -23.23 15.19 -13.84
C ASN A 67 -24.06 15.87 -12.74
N ALA A 68 -24.11 17.19 -12.83
CA ALA A 68 -24.78 18.11 -11.91
C ALA A 68 -26.28 18.23 -12.23
N GLY A 69 -27.09 18.46 -11.19
CA GLY A 69 -28.49 18.84 -11.29
C GLY A 69 -28.92 19.65 -10.07
N MET A 70 -29.10 20.96 -10.27
CA MET A 70 -29.59 21.94 -9.29
C MET A 70 -31.04 21.65 -8.86
N SER A 71 -31.37 21.96 -7.61
CA SER A 71 -32.71 22.48 -7.28
C SER A 71 -32.62 23.44 -6.09
N ILE A 72 -33.21 24.62 -6.29
CA ILE A 72 -33.33 25.73 -5.33
C ILE A 72 -34.63 25.53 -4.54
N GLY A 73 -34.56 25.66 -3.22
CA GLY A 73 -35.72 25.62 -2.33
C GLY A 73 -35.46 26.47 -1.08
N ASP A 74 -36.02 27.67 -1.14
CA ASP A 74 -36.12 28.76 -0.15
C ASP A 74 -36.53 28.27 1.26
N HIS A 75 -36.03 28.88 2.35
CA HIS A 75 -36.70 29.15 3.65
C HIS A 75 -35.77 29.91 4.62
N ALA A 76 -36.30 31.02 5.17
CA ALA A 76 -35.66 32.05 5.98
C ALA A 76 -35.37 31.62 7.46
N PRO A 77 -34.59 32.42 8.24
CA PRO A 77 -33.79 31.91 9.35
C PRO A 77 -34.52 31.98 10.71
N THR A 78 -34.45 30.89 11.46
CA THR A 78 -34.76 30.87 12.90
C THR A 78 -33.44 30.74 13.67
N MET A 79 -33.05 31.82 14.35
CA MET A 79 -31.97 31.79 15.34
C MET A 79 -32.40 30.94 16.54
N ALA A 80 -31.85 29.74 16.63
CA ALA A 80 -31.85 28.90 17.83
C ALA A 80 -30.39 28.66 18.26
N PRO A 81 -30.10 28.54 19.57
CA PRO A 81 -28.74 28.52 20.08
C PRO A 81 -27.99 27.28 19.56
N ALA A 82 -26.73 27.50 19.17
CA ALA A 82 -25.86 26.52 18.52
C ALA A 82 -25.33 25.44 19.49
N ASP A 83 -26.22 24.57 19.97
CA ASP A 83 -25.86 23.31 20.64
C ASP A 83 -26.57 22.13 19.95
N GLN A 84 -26.45 22.07 18.62
CA GLN A 84 -26.90 20.93 17.84
C GLN A 84 -25.79 19.87 17.79
N GLY A 85 -25.83 18.97 18.78
CA GLY A 85 -25.55 17.55 18.66
C GLY A 85 -24.35 17.15 17.79
N VAL A 86 -23.16 17.13 18.38
CA VAL A 86 -22.09 16.25 17.89
C VAL A 86 -22.67 14.82 17.91
N SER A 87 -22.85 14.22 16.72
CA SER A 87 -23.32 12.83 16.60
C SER A 87 -22.54 11.93 17.57
N GLU A 88 -23.22 10.97 18.20
CA GLU A 88 -22.58 10.01 19.12
C GLU A 88 -21.35 9.32 18.48
N ASP A 89 -21.38 9.12 17.16
CA ASP A 89 -20.23 8.61 16.42
C ASP A 89 -19.04 9.59 16.38
N ASN A 90 -19.30 10.88 16.23
CA ASN A 90 -18.26 11.91 16.28
C ASN A 90 -17.66 12.04 17.69
N ARG A 91 -18.47 11.89 18.74
CA ARG A 91 -17.99 11.84 20.13
C ARG A 91 -17.04 10.67 20.35
N ARG A 92 -17.39 9.47 19.87
CA ARG A 92 -16.53 8.28 19.96
C ARG A 92 -15.22 8.46 19.20
N VAL A 93 -15.25 9.08 18.03
CA VAL A 93 -14.03 9.39 17.26
C VAL A 93 -13.11 10.28 18.08
N LEU A 94 -13.62 11.37 18.66
CA LEU A 94 -12.82 12.27 19.50
C LEU A 94 -12.26 11.56 20.75
N GLU A 95 -13.02 10.63 21.33
CA GLU A 95 -12.55 9.81 22.44
C GLU A 95 -11.38 8.90 22.02
N TRP A 96 -11.48 8.21 20.89
CA TRP A 96 -10.37 7.40 20.36
C TRP A 96 -9.15 8.26 20.02
N ILE A 97 -9.35 9.47 19.49
CA ILE A 97 -8.27 10.43 19.24
C ILE A 97 -7.53 10.76 20.54
N ALA A 98 -8.25 11.03 21.63
CA ALA A 98 -7.63 11.23 22.94
C ALA A 98 -6.92 9.97 23.45
N GLN A 99 -7.49 8.79 23.20
CA GLN A 99 -6.90 7.50 23.57
C GLN A 99 -5.61 7.17 22.79
N LEU A 100 -5.39 7.74 21.60
CA LEU A 100 -4.13 7.56 20.85
C LEU A 100 -2.91 8.11 21.60
N LEU A 101 -3.09 9.14 22.42
CA LEU A 101 -2.00 9.79 23.15
C LEU A 101 -1.45 8.92 24.29
N ARG A 102 -2.26 7.98 24.79
CA ARG A 102 -1.89 7.10 25.92
C ARG A 102 -1.39 5.73 25.42
N PRO A 103 -0.16 5.31 25.76
CA PRO A 103 0.41 4.05 25.29
C PRO A 103 -0.47 2.82 25.56
N GLU A 104 -1.21 2.81 26.67
CA GLU A 104 -2.02 1.68 27.13
C GLU A 104 -3.29 1.51 26.30
N THR A 105 -3.87 2.60 25.79
CA THR A 105 -5.12 2.58 25.00
C THR A 105 -4.88 2.72 23.50
N ARG A 106 -3.66 3.09 23.10
CA ARG A 106 -3.33 3.43 21.71
C ARG A 106 -3.59 2.31 20.73
N GLU A 107 -3.26 1.08 21.06
CA GLU A 107 -3.44 -0.06 20.15
C GLU A 107 -4.91 -0.28 19.77
N THR A 108 -5.81 -0.19 20.75
CA THR A 108 -7.26 -0.28 20.52
C THR A 108 -7.77 0.91 19.73
N ALA A 109 -7.32 2.13 20.07
CA ALA A 109 -7.72 3.34 19.37
C ALA A 109 -7.28 3.32 17.89
N LEU A 110 -6.05 2.86 17.59
CA LEU A 110 -5.56 2.68 16.22
C LEU A 110 -6.47 1.75 15.40
N LEU A 111 -6.87 0.63 15.99
CA LEU A 111 -7.73 -0.36 15.33
C LEU A 111 -9.12 0.22 15.03
N GLU A 112 -9.74 0.91 15.98
CA GLU A 112 -11.08 1.45 15.77
C GLU A 112 -11.08 2.64 14.82
N LEU A 113 -10.12 3.56 14.93
CA LEU A 113 -9.99 4.68 14.00
C LEU A 113 -9.67 4.20 12.57
N SER A 114 -8.84 3.17 12.40
CA SER A 114 -8.50 2.66 11.06
C SER A 114 -9.72 2.08 10.33
N LYS A 115 -10.70 1.52 11.07
CA LYS A 115 -11.99 1.07 10.51
C LYS A 115 -12.91 2.24 10.13
N LYS A 116 -12.78 3.38 10.80
CA LYS A 116 -13.64 4.55 10.61
C LYS A 116 -13.15 5.52 9.53
N ARG A 117 -11.97 5.31 8.97
CA ARG A 117 -11.34 6.19 7.97
C ARG A 117 -12.19 6.51 6.72
N GLU A 118 -13.11 5.63 6.34
CA GLU A 118 -14.00 5.83 5.18
C GLU A 118 -15.36 6.43 5.59
N GLN A 119 -15.73 6.32 6.86
CA GLN A 119 -17.02 6.77 7.39
C GLN A 119 -16.98 8.21 7.90
N VAL A 120 -15.79 8.74 8.17
CA VAL A 120 -15.58 10.05 8.78
C VAL A 120 -14.71 10.88 7.81
N PRO A 121 -15.31 11.68 6.92
CA PRO A 121 -14.57 12.47 5.93
C PRO A 121 -13.54 13.42 6.57
N GLU A 122 -13.90 14.03 7.69
CA GLU A 122 -13.07 14.99 8.44
C GLU A 122 -11.94 14.34 9.26
N LEU A 123 -11.82 13.01 9.26
CA LEU A 123 -10.86 12.31 10.12
C LEU A 123 -9.41 12.76 9.85
N ALA A 124 -9.06 13.00 8.59
CA ALA A 124 -7.71 13.48 8.24
C ALA A 124 -7.37 14.82 8.91
N LEU A 125 -8.31 15.77 8.90
CA LEU A 125 -8.14 17.07 9.55
C LEU A 125 -8.07 16.93 11.07
N ILE A 126 -8.93 16.10 11.66
CA ILE A 126 -8.90 15.82 13.10
C ILE A 126 -7.56 15.21 13.51
N LEU A 127 -7.07 14.21 12.78
CA LEU A 127 -5.79 13.56 13.05
C LEU A 127 -4.61 14.55 12.98
N TRP A 128 -4.62 15.43 11.97
CA TRP A 128 -3.52 16.37 11.75
C TRP A 128 -3.50 17.50 12.79
N HIS A 129 -4.67 18.09 13.08
CA HIS A 129 -4.77 19.28 13.94
C HIS A 129 -4.92 18.95 15.44
N SER A 130 -5.20 17.70 15.80
CA SER A 130 -5.22 17.28 17.20
C SER A 130 -3.80 17.19 17.76
N PHE A 131 -3.59 17.84 18.91
CA PHE A 131 -2.30 17.90 19.57
C PHE A 131 -1.72 16.50 19.86
N GLY A 132 -0.47 16.27 19.46
CA GLY A 132 0.28 15.04 19.77
C GLY A 132 -0.11 13.79 18.99
N VAL A 133 -1.14 13.84 18.13
CA VAL A 133 -1.61 12.68 17.36
C VAL A 133 -0.59 12.26 16.31
N MET A 134 -0.13 13.19 15.46
CA MET A 134 0.89 12.88 14.44
C MET A 134 2.20 12.37 15.05
N THR A 135 2.60 12.91 16.20
CA THR A 135 3.76 12.43 16.97
C THR A 135 3.55 10.99 17.45
N SER A 136 2.35 10.66 17.92
CA SER A 136 2.00 9.30 18.36
C SER A 136 2.00 8.31 17.18
N LEU A 137 1.48 8.70 16.01
CA LEU A 137 1.53 7.85 14.80
C LEU A 137 2.97 7.61 14.32
N LEU A 138 3.82 8.64 14.35
CA LEU A 138 5.25 8.50 14.05
C LEU A 138 5.95 7.61 15.08
N GLN A 139 5.58 7.70 16.37
CA GLN A 139 6.10 6.84 17.42
C GLN A 139 5.83 5.36 17.13
N GLU A 140 4.65 5.02 16.61
CA GLU A 140 4.32 3.66 16.22
C GLU A 140 5.21 3.14 15.09
N ILE A 141 5.54 3.99 14.10
CA ILE A 141 6.47 3.65 13.02
C ILE A 141 7.88 3.37 13.56
N ILE A 142 8.46 4.32 14.30
CA ILE A 142 9.85 4.22 14.78
C ILE A 142 10.03 3.06 15.75
N SER A 143 8.98 2.69 16.50
CA SER A 143 9.01 1.55 17.42
C SER A 143 9.26 0.21 16.72
N VAL A 144 8.95 0.13 15.42
CA VAL A 144 9.14 -1.06 14.59
C VAL A 144 10.54 -1.14 13.99
N TYR A 145 11.30 -0.05 13.88
CA TYR A 145 12.62 -0.04 13.26
C TYR A 145 13.60 -1.10 13.82
N PRO A 146 13.70 -1.30 15.15
CA PRO A 146 14.58 -2.33 15.71
C PRO A 146 14.19 -3.76 15.28
N LEU A 147 12.95 -3.98 14.85
CA LEU A 147 12.42 -5.29 14.44
C LEU A 147 12.65 -5.58 12.94
N LEU A 148 13.18 -4.62 12.18
CA LEU A 148 13.43 -4.77 10.74
C LEU A 148 14.74 -5.53 10.48
N ALA A 149 15.76 -5.30 11.31
CA ALA A 149 17.10 -5.89 11.18
C ALA A 149 17.68 -6.23 12.57
N PRO A 150 17.77 -7.52 12.95
CA PRO A 150 17.32 -8.71 12.20
C PRO A 150 15.80 -8.75 12.03
N ALA A 151 15.30 -9.52 11.04
CA ALA A 151 13.89 -9.54 10.67
C ALA A 151 12.99 -10.25 11.72
N GLN A 152 12.68 -9.56 12.82
CA GLN A 152 11.98 -10.08 14.00
C GLN A 152 10.52 -9.59 14.10
N LEU A 153 10.01 -8.93 13.07
CA LEU A 153 8.64 -8.41 13.05
C LEU A 153 7.58 -9.52 13.20
N THR A 154 6.79 -9.43 14.26
CA THR A 154 5.68 -10.36 14.51
C THR A 154 4.41 -9.92 13.77
N ALA A 155 3.46 -10.84 13.61
CA ALA A 155 2.16 -10.52 13.00
C ALA A 155 1.38 -9.45 13.79
N ALA A 156 1.41 -9.51 15.12
CA ALA A 156 0.75 -8.53 15.99
C ALA A 156 1.36 -7.13 15.84
N ALA A 157 2.70 -7.03 15.89
CA ALA A 157 3.41 -5.75 15.72
C ALA A 157 3.17 -5.16 14.32
N SER A 158 3.22 -5.99 13.26
CA SER A 158 2.89 -5.59 11.89
C SER A 158 1.45 -5.07 11.78
N ASN A 159 0.46 -5.77 12.34
CA ASN A 159 -0.93 -5.33 12.31
C ASN A 159 -1.13 -3.99 13.03
N ARG A 160 -0.50 -3.80 14.19
CA ARG A 160 -0.57 -2.56 14.97
C ARG A 160 -0.02 -1.37 14.19
N VAL A 161 1.20 -1.47 13.66
CA VAL A 161 1.77 -0.36 12.88
C VAL A 161 1.01 -0.12 11.57
N CYS A 162 0.49 -1.17 10.92
CA CYS A 162 -0.32 -1.00 9.72
C CYS A 162 -1.63 -0.25 9.98
N ASN A 163 -2.23 -0.35 11.18
CA ASN A 163 -3.36 0.50 11.56
C ASN A 163 -2.95 1.98 11.62
N ALA A 164 -1.76 2.29 12.15
CA ALA A 164 -1.22 3.65 12.12
C ALA A 164 -0.93 4.13 10.69
N LEU A 165 -0.35 3.27 9.85
CA LEU A 165 -0.13 3.57 8.43
C LEU A 165 -1.44 3.83 7.68
N ALA A 166 -2.52 3.12 8.00
CA ALA A 166 -3.84 3.34 7.40
C ALA A 166 -4.42 4.72 7.77
N LEU A 167 -4.12 5.24 8.96
CA LEU A 167 -4.47 6.61 9.35
C LEU A 167 -3.59 7.64 8.63
N LEU A 168 -2.29 7.39 8.49
CA LEU A 168 -1.41 8.25 7.69
C LEU A 168 -1.81 8.27 6.22
N GLN A 169 -2.31 7.15 5.67
CA GLN A 169 -2.89 7.09 4.34
C GLN A 169 -4.11 8.03 4.21
N CYS A 170 -4.96 8.08 5.24
CA CYS A 170 -6.10 9.01 5.29
C CYS A 170 -5.62 10.47 5.22
N VAL A 171 -4.65 10.84 6.05
CA VAL A 171 -4.01 12.17 6.07
C VAL A 171 -3.36 12.52 4.73
N ALA A 172 -2.66 11.57 4.10
CA ALA A 172 -2.03 11.77 2.79
C ALA A 172 -3.05 11.95 1.65
N SER A 173 -4.22 11.33 1.77
CA SER A 173 -5.27 11.37 0.76
C SER A 173 -6.08 12.67 0.78
N HIS A 174 -6.19 13.34 1.92
CA HIS A 174 -7.02 14.53 2.09
C HIS A 174 -6.36 15.79 1.51
N THR A 175 -7.13 16.63 0.82
CA THR A 175 -6.63 17.78 0.04
C THR A 175 -5.91 18.81 0.89
N GLU A 176 -6.41 19.09 2.10
CA GLU A 176 -5.86 20.13 2.98
C GLU A 176 -4.63 19.68 3.77
N THR A 177 -4.54 18.41 4.15
CA THR A 177 -3.43 17.90 4.97
C THR A 177 -2.29 17.33 4.15
N ARG A 178 -2.51 17.00 2.87
CA ARG A 178 -1.49 16.39 2.00
C ARG A 178 -0.23 17.22 1.86
N SER A 179 -0.36 18.52 1.58
CA SER A 179 0.79 19.41 1.42
C SER A 179 1.57 19.52 2.74
N LEU A 180 0.86 19.56 3.87
CA LEU A 180 1.46 19.59 5.21
C LEU A 180 2.20 18.26 5.51
N PHE A 181 1.58 17.13 5.18
CA PHE A 181 2.16 15.79 5.31
C PHE A 181 3.46 15.64 4.50
N LEU A 182 3.46 16.14 3.26
CA LEU A 182 4.63 16.17 2.38
C LEU A 182 5.73 17.09 2.94
N SER A 183 5.37 18.30 3.35
CA SER A 183 6.29 19.30 3.91
C SER A 183 6.94 18.84 5.22
N ALA A 184 6.22 18.03 6.01
CA ALA A 184 6.75 17.41 7.21
C ALA A 184 7.69 16.21 6.93
N HIS A 185 7.93 15.85 5.66
CA HIS A 185 8.79 14.74 5.25
C HIS A 185 8.41 13.38 5.86
N ILE A 186 7.15 13.22 6.28
CA ILE A 186 6.64 11.98 6.88
C ILE A 186 6.82 10.75 5.97
N PRO A 187 6.68 10.84 4.63
CA PRO A 187 6.93 9.68 3.75
C PRO A 187 8.29 9.00 3.94
N LEU A 188 9.33 9.76 4.34
CA LEU A 188 10.69 9.22 4.52
C LEU A 188 10.76 8.19 5.66
N PHE A 189 9.89 8.31 6.67
CA PHE A 189 9.79 7.33 7.75
C PHE A 189 9.28 5.96 7.26
N LEU A 190 8.72 5.88 6.05
CA LEU A 190 8.22 4.63 5.47
C LEU A 190 9.28 3.90 4.65
N TYR A 191 10.36 4.57 4.27
CA TYR A 191 11.38 3.98 3.38
C TYR A 191 12.12 2.80 4.01
N PRO A 192 12.45 2.81 5.32
CA PRO A 192 12.98 1.62 5.97
C PRO A 192 12.07 0.39 5.82
N PHE A 193 10.75 0.57 5.85
CA PHE A 193 9.80 -0.52 5.64
C PHE A 193 9.82 -1.04 4.20
N LEU A 194 9.84 -0.12 3.22
CA LEU A 194 9.92 -0.45 1.80
C LEU A 194 11.23 -1.14 1.40
N ASN A 195 12.32 -0.85 2.12
CA ASN A 195 13.64 -1.42 1.87
C ASN A 195 13.80 -2.87 2.40
N THR A 196 12.85 -3.37 3.19
CA THR A 196 12.90 -4.73 3.73
C THR A 196 12.79 -5.80 2.64
N THR A 197 13.48 -6.93 2.83
CA THR A 197 13.55 -8.03 1.85
C THR A 197 12.92 -9.33 2.36
N SER A 198 12.52 -9.40 3.64
CA SER A 198 11.87 -10.58 4.22
C SER A 198 10.52 -10.85 3.55
N LYS A 199 10.35 -12.09 3.06
CA LYS A 199 9.13 -12.57 2.41
C LYS A 199 8.07 -13.10 3.38
N SER A 200 8.29 -12.95 4.68
CA SER A 200 7.30 -13.36 5.67
C SER A 200 6.05 -12.47 5.59
N ARG A 201 4.89 -13.04 5.89
CA ARG A 201 3.59 -12.34 5.82
C ARG A 201 3.56 -11.00 6.57
N PRO A 202 4.14 -10.85 7.79
CA PRO A 202 4.20 -9.55 8.48
C PRO A 202 4.94 -8.46 7.69
N PHE A 203 6.02 -8.82 6.99
CA PHE A 203 6.81 -7.87 6.19
C PHE A 203 6.17 -7.55 4.82
N GLU A 204 5.54 -8.53 4.16
CA GLU A 204 4.76 -8.27 2.94
C GLU A 204 3.59 -7.32 3.24
N TYR A 205 2.89 -7.53 4.35
CA TYR A 205 1.78 -6.65 4.76
C TYR A 205 2.27 -5.24 5.11
N LEU A 206 3.40 -5.13 5.81
CA LEU A 206 4.02 -3.85 6.15
C LEU A 206 4.39 -3.05 4.88
N ARG A 207 5.03 -3.71 3.90
CA ARG A 207 5.41 -3.09 2.62
C ARG A 207 4.19 -2.65 1.82
N LEU A 208 3.17 -3.50 1.68
CA LEU A 208 1.94 -3.16 0.97
C LEU A 208 1.25 -1.94 1.59
N THR A 209 1.13 -1.90 2.92
CA THR A 209 0.45 -0.79 3.61
C THR A 209 1.25 0.51 3.49
N SER A 210 2.59 0.43 3.56
CA SER A 210 3.48 1.57 3.35
C SER A 210 3.38 2.11 1.92
N LEU A 211 3.37 1.24 0.91
CA LEU A 211 3.11 1.62 -0.49
C LEU A 211 1.72 2.25 -0.65
N GLY A 212 0.73 1.81 0.12
CA GLY A 212 -0.61 2.41 0.12
C GLY A 212 -0.60 3.91 0.49
N VAL A 213 0.25 4.31 1.44
CA VAL A 213 0.44 5.73 1.82
C VAL A 213 1.07 6.52 0.66
N ILE A 214 2.14 5.99 0.05
CA ILE A 214 2.80 6.64 -1.10
C ILE A 214 1.85 6.71 -2.31
N GLY A 215 1.09 5.64 -2.55
CA GLY A 215 0.06 5.57 -3.59
C GLY A 215 -1.03 6.63 -3.41
N ALA A 216 -1.45 6.89 -2.18
CA ALA A 216 -2.43 7.95 -1.90
C ALA A 216 -1.89 9.36 -2.22
N LEU A 217 -0.59 9.61 -2.00
CA LEU A 217 0.04 10.90 -2.33
C LEU A 217 0.04 11.16 -3.84
N VAL A 218 0.47 10.17 -4.63
CA VAL A 218 0.60 10.31 -6.09
C VAL A 218 -0.74 10.26 -6.83
N LYS A 219 -1.84 9.90 -6.15
CA LYS A 219 -3.17 9.78 -6.77
C LYS A 219 -3.72 11.13 -7.27
N ASN A 220 -3.28 12.25 -6.70
CA ASN A 220 -3.79 13.59 -7.01
C ASN A 220 -2.99 14.34 -8.10
N ASP A 221 -2.07 13.66 -8.79
CA ASP A 221 -1.33 14.23 -9.93
C ASP A 221 -0.60 15.55 -9.62
N SER A 222 -0.15 15.72 -8.37
CA SER A 222 0.60 16.91 -7.93
C SER A 222 2.08 16.77 -8.27
N SER A 223 2.60 17.67 -9.10
CA SER A 223 4.02 17.69 -9.47
C SER A 223 4.96 17.92 -8.29
N ASP A 224 4.52 18.62 -7.23
CA ASP A 224 5.31 18.79 -6.00
C ASP A 224 5.55 17.45 -5.28
N VAL A 225 4.53 16.59 -5.25
CA VAL A 225 4.66 15.22 -4.71
C VAL A 225 5.64 14.42 -5.57
N ILE A 226 5.54 14.52 -6.90
CA ILE A 226 6.46 13.83 -7.80
C ILE A 226 7.89 14.32 -7.60
N ASN A 227 8.12 15.63 -7.58
CA ASN A 227 9.44 16.22 -7.34
C ASN A 227 10.05 15.72 -6.03
N PHE A 228 9.28 15.76 -4.93
CA PHE A 228 9.71 15.23 -3.65
C PHE A 228 10.16 13.76 -3.78
N LEU A 229 9.32 12.90 -4.35
CA LEU A 229 9.60 11.48 -4.50
C LEU A 229 10.82 11.17 -5.37
N LEU A 230 11.09 11.99 -6.39
CA LEU A 230 12.28 11.89 -7.22
C LEU A 230 13.55 12.26 -6.43
N THR A 231 13.51 13.35 -5.67
CA THR A 231 14.65 13.80 -4.85
C THR A 231 14.99 12.86 -3.70
N THR A 232 14.05 11.99 -3.32
CA THR A 232 14.20 11.05 -2.20
C THR A 232 14.39 9.61 -2.64
N GLU A 233 14.58 9.34 -3.94
CA GLU A 233 14.90 8.00 -4.47
C GLU A 233 13.80 6.94 -4.24
N ILE A 234 12.52 7.28 -4.46
CA ILE A 234 11.44 6.26 -4.40
C ILE A 234 11.56 5.20 -5.49
N ILE A 235 12.10 5.55 -6.67
CA ILE A 235 12.11 4.70 -7.86
C ILE A 235 12.87 3.39 -7.59
N PRO A 236 14.12 3.38 -7.10
CA PRO A 236 14.82 2.14 -6.76
C PRO A 236 14.04 1.22 -5.80
N LEU A 237 13.34 1.79 -4.80
CA LEU A 237 12.52 1.02 -3.87
C LEU A 237 11.35 0.35 -4.58
N CYS A 238 10.62 1.09 -5.41
CA CYS A 238 9.52 0.56 -6.21
C CYS A 238 10.02 -0.54 -7.16
N LEU A 239 11.09 -0.32 -7.91
CA LEU A 239 11.64 -1.32 -8.85
C LEU A 239 11.98 -2.64 -8.15
N ARG A 240 12.62 -2.59 -6.96
CA ARG A 240 12.94 -3.80 -6.18
C ARG A 240 11.68 -4.56 -5.74
N ILE A 241 10.65 -3.85 -5.27
CA ILE A 241 9.39 -4.47 -4.85
C ILE A 241 8.66 -5.06 -6.07
N MET A 242 8.72 -4.40 -7.21
CA MET A 242 8.13 -4.89 -8.46
C MET A 242 8.77 -6.19 -8.94
N GLU A 243 10.07 -6.35 -8.72
CA GLU A 243 10.78 -7.59 -9.04
C GLU A 243 10.42 -8.72 -8.07
N THR A 244 10.48 -8.46 -6.76
CA THR A 244 10.53 -9.53 -5.74
C THR A 244 9.37 -9.60 -4.75
N GLY A 245 8.48 -8.60 -4.72
CA GLY A 245 7.37 -8.50 -3.76
C GLY A 245 6.14 -9.33 -4.12
N SER A 246 5.14 -9.34 -3.24
CA SER A 246 3.83 -9.94 -3.52
C SER A 246 3.12 -9.28 -4.70
N GLU A 247 2.21 -10.01 -5.36
CA GLU A 247 1.44 -9.52 -6.51
C GLU A 247 0.78 -8.16 -6.23
N LEU A 248 0.10 -8.01 -5.09
CA LEU A 248 -0.52 -6.73 -4.73
C LEU A 248 0.52 -5.61 -4.51
N SER A 249 1.66 -5.90 -3.89
CA SER A 249 2.73 -4.92 -3.72
C SER A 249 3.30 -4.49 -5.07
N LYS A 250 3.44 -5.43 -6.02
CA LYS A 250 3.85 -5.13 -7.39
C LYS A 250 2.82 -4.19 -8.05
N THR A 251 1.52 -4.48 -7.95
CA THR A 251 0.47 -3.62 -8.50
C THR A 251 0.56 -2.18 -7.98
N VAL A 252 0.73 -1.99 -6.67
CA VAL A 252 0.82 -0.63 -6.10
C VAL A 252 2.14 0.07 -6.48
N ALA A 253 3.27 -0.65 -6.49
CA ALA A 253 4.54 -0.09 -6.90
C ALA A 253 4.55 0.31 -8.39
N ILE A 254 3.95 -0.52 -9.26
CA ILE A 254 3.68 -0.21 -10.67
C ILE A 254 2.87 1.08 -10.79
N PHE A 255 1.78 1.20 -10.02
CA PHE A 255 0.93 2.38 -10.02
C PHE A 255 1.70 3.67 -9.63
N ILE A 256 2.59 3.59 -8.64
CA ILE A 256 3.43 4.73 -8.22
C ILE A 256 4.40 5.14 -9.35
N VAL A 257 5.13 4.18 -9.91
CA VAL A 257 6.06 4.45 -11.03
C VAL A 257 5.32 4.98 -12.24
N GLN A 258 4.13 4.43 -12.54
CA GLN A 258 3.27 4.93 -13.58
C GLN A 258 2.92 6.40 -13.35
N LYS A 259 2.46 6.79 -12.15
CA LYS A 259 2.14 8.19 -11.82
C LYS A 259 3.34 9.12 -11.97
N ILE A 260 4.55 8.67 -11.61
CA ILE A 260 5.78 9.44 -11.87
C ILE A 260 6.02 9.62 -13.36
N LEU A 261 5.84 8.58 -14.17
CA LEU A 261 5.97 8.65 -15.63
C LEU A 261 4.86 9.52 -16.30
N LEU A 262 3.74 9.76 -15.60
CA LEU A 262 2.68 10.66 -16.10
C LEU A 262 3.04 12.13 -15.96
N ASP A 263 3.95 12.47 -15.05
CA ASP A 263 4.37 13.83 -14.79
C ASP A 263 5.57 14.20 -15.66
N ASP A 264 5.60 15.43 -16.17
CA ASP A 264 6.66 15.88 -17.09
C ASP A 264 8.04 15.90 -16.42
N LEU A 265 8.11 16.26 -15.13
CA LEU A 265 9.36 16.25 -14.37
C LEU A 265 9.83 14.81 -14.13
N GLY A 266 8.91 13.91 -13.77
CA GLY A 266 9.19 12.49 -13.60
C GLY A 266 9.70 11.83 -14.88
N LEU A 267 9.05 12.11 -16.01
CA LEU A 267 9.46 11.63 -17.32
C LEU A 267 10.87 12.16 -17.68
N ALA A 268 11.09 13.47 -17.56
CA ALA A 268 12.38 14.08 -17.84
C ALA A 268 13.50 13.49 -16.96
N TYR A 269 13.23 13.23 -15.68
CA TYR A 269 14.17 12.63 -14.75
C TYR A 269 14.61 11.21 -15.17
N ILE A 270 13.65 10.37 -15.54
CA ILE A 270 13.90 8.98 -15.96
C ILE A 270 14.65 8.95 -17.29
N CYS A 271 14.30 9.84 -18.22
CA CYS A 271 14.96 9.93 -19.53
C CYS A 271 16.28 10.72 -19.51
N GLN A 272 16.71 11.22 -18.35
CA GLN A 272 17.92 12.03 -18.24
C GLN A 272 19.19 11.22 -18.56
N THR A 273 19.25 9.98 -18.10
CA THR A 273 20.41 9.07 -18.32
C THR A 273 19.94 7.72 -18.85
N TYR A 274 20.80 7.05 -19.61
CA TYR A 274 20.52 5.70 -20.12
C TYR A 274 20.32 4.69 -18.99
N GLU A 275 21.07 4.81 -17.88
CA GLU A 275 20.96 3.91 -16.73
C GLU A 275 19.58 3.98 -16.07
N ARG A 276 19.06 5.20 -15.83
CA ARG A 276 17.72 5.40 -15.24
C ARG A 276 16.63 4.88 -16.15
N PHE A 277 16.73 5.19 -17.45
CA PHE A 277 15.79 4.68 -18.44
C PHE A 277 15.81 3.15 -18.49
N TYR A 278 16.98 2.53 -18.55
CA TYR A 278 17.13 1.08 -18.61
C TYR A 278 16.58 0.38 -17.37
N ALA A 279 16.83 0.94 -16.17
CA ALA A 279 16.29 0.42 -14.91
C ALA A 279 14.74 0.39 -14.89
N VAL A 280 14.09 1.37 -15.53
CA VAL A 280 12.62 1.41 -15.66
C VAL A 280 12.13 0.59 -16.86
N GLY A 281 12.92 0.44 -17.92
CA GLY A 281 12.54 -0.23 -19.16
C GLY A 281 12.26 -1.73 -19.03
N THR A 282 13.06 -2.45 -18.25
CA THR A 282 12.80 -3.87 -17.93
C THR A 282 11.48 -4.04 -17.18
N VAL A 283 11.16 -3.09 -16.30
CA VAL A 283 9.92 -3.03 -15.56
C VAL A 283 8.72 -2.67 -16.45
N LEU A 284 8.89 -1.72 -17.37
CA LEU A 284 7.88 -1.36 -18.37
C LEU A 284 7.47 -2.60 -19.18
N SER A 285 8.44 -3.47 -19.52
CA SER A 285 8.17 -4.75 -20.19
C SER A 285 7.28 -5.67 -19.37
N ASN A 286 7.59 -5.85 -18.09
CA ASN A 286 6.74 -6.65 -17.19
C ASN A 286 5.34 -6.04 -17.02
N MET A 287 5.25 -4.71 -16.93
CA MET A 287 3.97 -4.00 -16.87
C MET A 287 3.14 -4.27 -18.13
N VAL A 288 3.74 -4.17 -19.32
CA VAL A 288 3.07 -4.46 -20.59
C VAL A 288 2.59 -5.92 -20.66
N ASN A 289 3.42 -6.88 -20.25
CA ASN A 289 3.02 -8.29 -20.24
C ASN A 289 1.83 -8.53 -19.30
N GLN A 290 1.78 -7.89 -18.13
CA GLN A 290 0.60 -7.96 -17.25
C GLN A 290 -0.65 -7.32 -17.86
N LEU A 291 -0.52 -6.27 -18.68
CA LEU A 291 -1.65 -5.69 -19.40
C LEU A 291 -2.25 -6.66 -20.42
N VAL A 292 -1.43 -7.51 -21.04
CA VAL A 292 -1.89 -8.58 -21.94
C VAL A 292 -2.76 -9.56 -21.16
N GLU A 293 -2.31 -10.01 -20.00
CA GLU A 293 -3.04 -10.95 -19.15
C GLU A 293 -4.35 -10.36 -18.61
N GLN A 294 -4.32 -9.10 -18.15
CA GLN A 294 -5.47 -8.44 -17.54
C GLN A 294 -6.41 -7.77 -18.55
N GLN A 295 -6.05 -7.74 -19.84
CA GLN A 295 -6.77 -7.04 -20.91
C GLN A 295 -7.10 -5.57 -20.57
N THR A 296 -6.18 -4.85 -19.91
CA THR A 296 -6.35 -3.42 -19.61
C THR A 296 -5.39 -2.57 -20.44
N VAL A 297 -5.85 -1.39 -20.90
CA VAL A 297 -5.10 -0.57 -21.89
C VAL A 297 -4.72 0.82 -21.40
N ARG A 298 -4.89 1.09 -20.09
CA ARG A 298 -4.69 2.41 -19.47
C ARG A 298 -3.25 2.93 -19.53
N LEU A 299 -2.27 2.05 -19.75
CA LEU A 299 -0.86 2.43 -19.82
C LEU A 299 -0.43 2.94 -21.21
N LEU A 300 -1.11 2.51 -22.28
CA LEU A 300 -0.64 2.72 -23.66
C LEU A 300 -0.49 4.19 -24.02
N LYS A 301 -1.45 5.04 -23.65
CA LYS A 301 -1.39 6.50 -23.87
C LYS A 301 -0.11 7.13 -23.31
N HIS A 302 0.47 6.53 -22.28
CA HIS A 302 1.65 7.04 -21.58
C HIS A 302 2.94 6.46 -22.14
N VAL A 303 2.91 5.23 -22.68
CA VAL A 303 4.01 4.72 -23.52
C VAL A 303 4.19 5.58 -24.76
N VAL A 304 3.11 6.15 -25.33
CA VAL A 304 3.24 7.19 -26.38
C VAL A 304 3.99 8.41 -25.88
N ARG A 305 3.68 8.93 -24.68
CA ARG A 305 4.39 10.10 -24.14
C ARG A 305 5.87 9.84 -23.91
N LEU A 306 6.26 8.61 -23.53
CA LEU A 306 7.66 8.21 -23.50
C LEU A 306 8.34 8.39 -24.87
N SER A 307 7.62 8.12 -25.96
CA SER A 307 8.13 8.35 -27.33
C SER A 307 8.17 9.82 -27.76
N ASP A 308 7.64 10.77 -26.99
CA ASP A 308 7.80 12.19 -27.30
C ASP A 308 9.22 12.69 -26.96
N ASN A 309 9.91 12.02 -26.03
CA ASN A 309 11.30 12.32 -25.68
C ASN A 309 12.29 11.63 -26.65
N ALA A 310 13.16 12.42 -27.30
CA ALA A 310 14.09 11.92 -28.30
C ALA A 310 15.05 10.83 -27.79
N ARG A 311 15.54 10.93 -26.55
CA ARG A 311 16.43 9.91 -25.96
C ARG A 311 15.66 8.65 -25.61
N ALA A 312 14.46 8.79 -25.07
CA ALA A 312 13.58 7.66 -24.78
C ALA A 312 13.14 6.95 -26.06
N ARG A 313 12.88 7.65 -27.17
CA ARG A 313 12.63 7.02 -28.48
C ARG A 313 13.75 6.08 -28.88
N GLU A 314 14.99 6.55 -28.81
CA GLU A 314 16.14 5.74 -29.21
C GLU A 314 16.27 4.50 -28.33
N ALA A 315 16.08 4.64 -27.02
CA ALA A 315 16.11 3.50 -26.12
C ALA A 315 14.91 2.55 -26.34
N LEU A 316 13.69 3.08 -26.56
CA LEU A 316 12.49 2.29 -26.87
C LEU A 316 12.64 1.51 -28.19
N ARG A 317 13.37 2.00 -29.19
CA ARG A 317 13.67 1.20 -30.39
C ARG A 317 14.39 -0.11 -30.06
N GLN A 318 15.21 -0.10 -29.02
CA GLN A 318 15.98 -1.28 -28.62
C GLN A 318 15.23 -2.16 -27.61
N CYS A 319 14.37 -1.58 -26.77
CA CYS A 319 13.74 -2.31 -25.65
C CYS A 319 12.21 -2.23 -25.57
N LEU A 320 11.51 -1.77 -26.63
CA LEU A 320 10.05 -1.76 -26.64
C LEU A 320 9.53 -3.22 -26.52
N PRO A 321 8.65 -3.50 -25.55
CA PRO A 321 8.09 -4.83 -25.35
C PRO A 321 7.36 -5.36 -26.59
N GLU A 322 7.56 -6.64 -26.90
CA GLU A 322 7.01 -7.31 -28.08
C GLU A 322 5.48 -7.19 -28.23
N PRO A 323 4.66 -7.29 -27.16
CA PRO A 323 3.21 -7.14 -27.26
C PRO A 323 2.73 -5.77 -27.77
N LEU A 324 3.58 -4.73 -27.69
CA LEU A 324 3.28 -3.41 -28.25
C LEU A 324 3.71 -3.27 -29.72
N ARG A 325 4.53 -4.20 -30.23
CA ARG A 325 4.98 -4.23 -31.63
C ARG A 325 4.08 -5.11 -32.50
N ASP A 326 3.49 -6.14 -31.91
CA ASP A 326 2.68 -7.12 -32.61
C ASP A 326 1.17 -6.82 -32.51
N ALA A 327 0.36 -7.77 -32.97
CA ALA A 327 -1.08 -7.66 -32.95
C ALA A 327 -1.72 -8.07 -31.60
N THR A 328 -0.95 -8.29 -30.52
CA THR A 328 -1.44 -8.85 -29.24
C THR A 328 -2.58 -8.02 -28.64
N PHE A 329 -2.50 -6.70 -28.66
CA PHE A 329 -3.57 -5.83 -28.14
C PHE A 329 -4.73 -5.58 -29.12
N SER A 330 -4.73 -6.16 -30.32
CA SER A 330 -5.71 -5.84 -31.37
C SER A 330 -7.16 -6.19 -30.99
N SER A 331 -7.36 -7.26 -30.21
CA SER A 331 -8.68 -7.66 -29.72
C SER A 331 -9.20 -6.72 -28.65
N VAL A 332 -8.34 -6.36 -27.69
CA VAL A 332 -8.67 -5.48 -26.54
C VAL A 332 -8.87 -4.03 -26.99
N LEU A 333 -8.15 -3.58 -28.02
CA LEU A 333 -8.22 -2.22 -28.57
C LEU A 333 -9.29 -2.05 -29.65
N ARG A 334 -10.13 -3.06 -29.91
CA ARG A 334 -11.13 -3.01 -30.99
C ARG A 334 -12.08 -1.82 -30.83
N ASP A 335 -12.57 -1.60 -29.61
CA ASP A 335 -13.56 -0.58 -29.28
C ASP A 335 -12.95 0.68 -28.63
N ASP A 336 -11.63 0.68 -28.41
CA ASP A 336 -10.89 1.84 -27.87
C ASP A 336 -10.09 2.55 -28.97
N ALA A 337 -10.81 3.33 -29.77
CA ALA A 337 -10.22 4.09 -30.88
C ALA A 337 -9.21 5.16 -30.42
N ALA A 338 -9.28 5.64 -29.18
CA ALA A 338 -8.31 6.60 -28.65
C ALA A 338 -6.98 5.90 -28.38
N THR A 339 -7.01 4.76 -27.70
CA THR A 339 -5.81 4.01 -27.36
C THR A 339 -5.17 3.32 -28.57
N LYS A 340 -5.99 2.88 -29.54
CA LYS A 340 -5.48 2.38 -30.84
C LYS A 340 -4.70 3.46 -31.61
N ARG A 341 -5.19 4.71 -31.62
CA ARG A 341 -4.47 5.86 -32.20
C ARG A 341 -3.17 6.14 -31.45
N CYS A 342 -3.19 6.04 -30.13
CA CYS A 342 -2.00 6.18 -29.30
C CYS A 342 -0.93 5.15 -29.71
N LEU A 343 -1.27 3.86 -29.78
CA LEU A 343 -0.33 2.81 -30.18
C LEU A 343 0.25 3.05 -31.58
N ALA A 344 -0.60 3.44 -32.53
CA ALA A 344 -0.15 3.78 -33.88
C ALA A 344 0.84 4.96 -33.86
N GLN A 345 0.56 6.01 -33.09
CA GLN A 345 1.46 7.16 -32.94
C GLN A 345 2.81 6.78 -32.32
N LEU A 346 2.81 5.90 -31.30
CA LEU A 346 4.04 5.36 -30.73
C LEU A 346 4.90 4.67 -31.79
N LEU A 347 4.30 3.78 -32.58
CA LEU A 347 5.02 3.05 -33.61
C LEU A 347 5.54 4.00 -34.71
N ILE A 348 4.76 5.01 -35.09
CA ILE A 348 5.20 6.07 -36.01
C ILE A 348 6.41 6.82 -35.45
N ASN A 349 6.31 7.33 -34.22
CA ASN A 349 7.39 8.05 -33.53
C ASN A 349 8.68 7.22 -33.46
N LEU A 350 8.58 5.90 -33.32
CA LEU A 350 9.74 5.01 -33.28
C LEU A 350 10.27 4.68 -34.68
N SER A 351 9.42 4.70 -35.71
CA SER A 351 9.81 4.45 -37.12
C SER A 351 10.51 5.64 -37.78
N ASP A 352 10.26 6.87 -37.31
CA ASP A 352 10.90 8.08 -37.84
C ASP A 352 12.39 8.10 -37.51
N ASN A 353 13.20 7.52 -38.40
CA ASN A 353 14.65 7.67 -38.41
C ASN A 353 14.98 9.14 -38.68
N VAL A 354 14.97 9.99 -37.65
CA VAL A 354 15.66 11.27 -37.69
C VAL A 354 17.15 10.95 -37.73
N VAL A 355 17.63 10.67 -38.94
CA VAL A 355 19.03 10.79 -39.29
C VAL A 355 19.35 12.27 -39.07
N ASP A 356 20.09 12.58 -38.01
CA ASP A 356 20.64 13.92 -37.78
C ASP A 356 21.42 14.34 -39.02
N THR A 357 20.75 15.05 -39.92
CA THR A 357 21.28 15.46 -41.24
C THR A 357 22.26 16.62 -41.11
N ASN A 358 22.66 16.98 -39.89
CA ASN A 358 23.55 18.10 -39.59
C ASN A 358 25.02 17.72 -39.41
N SER A 359 25.41 16.45 -39.57
CA SER A 359 26.83 16.04 -39.46
C SER A 359 27.56 15.88 -40.82
N GLN A 360 26.88 16.05 -41.95
CA GLN A 360 27.49 15.86 -43.29
C GLN A 360 27.79 17.15 -44.07
N ALA A 361 27.49 18.33 -43.55
CA ALA A 361 27.66 19.60 -44.28
C ALA A 361 29.02 20.31 -44.06
N MET A 362 29.97 19.74 -43.29
CA MET A 362 31.24 20.44 -42.97
C MET A 362 32.54 19.77 -43.43
N ILE A 363 32.52 18.80 -44.36
CA ILE A 363 33.76 18.19 -44.88
C ILE A 363 33.90 18.34 -46.41
N HIS A 364 33.39 19.43 -46.98
CA HIS A 364 33.67 19.75 -48.38
C HIS A 364 33.84 21.25 -48.59
N HIS A 365 34.99 21.78 -48.18
CA HIS A 365 35.69 22.84 -48.92
C HIS A 365 37.17 22.88 -48.49
N GLY A 366 38.02 22.18 -49.25
CA GLY A 366 39.42 22.60 -49.46
C GLY A 366 39.47 23.83 -50.37
N PRO A 367 40.63 24.50 -50.48
CA PRO A 367 41.86 23.88 -50.99
C PRO A 367 42.96 23.64 -49.96
#